data_AF-A0A7L3PUZ8-F1
#
_entry.id   AF-A0A7L3PUZ8-F1
#
_cell.length_a   1.000
_cell.length_b   1.000
_cell.length_c   1.000
_cell.angle_alpha   90.00
_cell.angle_beta   90.00
_cell.angle_gamma   90.00
#
_symmetry.space_group_name_H-M   'P 1'
#
loop_
_entity.id
_entity.type
_entity.pdbx_description
1 polymer ?
#
loop_
_entity_poly.entity_id
_entity_poly.type
_entity_poly.pdbx_seq_one_letter_code
_entity_poly.pdbx_strand_id
1 'polypeptide(L)'
;MRTKMRLLGFRGATVKPLNEEAAAELGAELLGEALVFGVGGLCLYLEYLRQAGQSRRREEQLEQTLSELRTALERLQEELDELRGRRGDGHGPGGAGDAQGGAGDAPVTSTH
;
A
#
# COMPACT_ATOMS: atom_id res chain seq x y z
N MET A 1 6.12 14.86 -62.32
CA MET A 1 5.46 14.59 -61.02
C MET A 1 4.40 15.66 -60.67
N ARG A 2 3.36 15.87 -61.50
CA ARG A 2 2.31 16.89 -61.21
C ARG A 2 0.86 16.40 -61.38
N THR A 3 0.67 15.19 -61.89
CA THR A 3 -0.66 14.67 -62.23
C THR A 3 -1.38 14.03 -61.04
N LYS A 4 -0.65 13.47 -60.07
CA LYS A 4 -1.23 12.79 -58.89
C LYS A 4 -1.92 13.76 -57.90
N MET A 5 -1.47 15.01 -57.83
CA MET A 5 -2.02 15.99 -56.88
C MET A 5 -3.36 16.60 -57.34
N ARG A 6 -3.71 16.46 -58.62
CA ARG A 6 -4.97 17.00 -59.18
C ARG A 6 -6.13 16.01 -59.07
N LEU A 7 -5.84 14.72 -58.88
CA LEU A 7 -6.84 13.65 -58.81
C LEU A 7 -7.50 13.53 -57.42
N LEU A 8 -6.83 13.99 -56.35
CA LEU A 8 -7.33 13.94 -54.96
C LEU A 8 -8.03 15.23 -54.49
N GLY A 9 -8.31 16.19 -55.37
CA GLY A 9 -9.06 17.40 -55.00
C GLY A 9 -8.36 18.37 -54.06
N PHE A 10 -7.11 18.10 -53.64
CA PHE A 10 -6.28 19.06 -52.92
C PHE A 10 -5.76 20.12 -53.89
N ARG A 11 -6.65 21.08 -54.23
CA ARG A 11 -6.20 22.44 -54.57
C ARG A 11 -5.31 22.86 -53.42
N GLY A 12 -4.03 23.09 -53.70
CA GLY A 12 -3.03 23.45 -52.72
C GLY A 12 -3.67 24.41 -51.73
N ALA A 13 -3.81 23.96 -50.49
CA ALA A 13 -4.10 24.86 -49.41
C ALA A 13 -2.95 25.85 -49.47
N THR A 14 -3.26 27.05 -49.96
CA THR A 14 -2.44 28.23 -49.77
C THR A 14 -2.18 28.25 -48.27
N VAL A 15 -1.01 27.76 -47.85
CA VAL A 15 -0.54 27.95 -46.50
C VAL A 15 -0.39 29.46 -46.41
N LYS A 16 -1.45 30.09 -45.90
CA LYS A 16 -1.43 31.47 -45.44
C LYS A 16 -0.21 31.54 -44.52
N PRO A 17 0.75 32.47 -44.73
CA PRO A 17 1.89 32.59 -43.85
C PRO A 17 1.35 32.59 -42.42
N LEU A 18 1.76 31.57 -41.67
CA LEU A 18 1.29 31.33 -40.31
C LEU A 18 1.52 32.62 -39.54
N ASN A 19 0.52 33.00 -38.76
CA ASN A 19 0.56 34.10 -37.83
C ASN A 19 1.67 33.82 -36.80
N GLU A 20 2.92 34.20 -37.11
CA GLU A 20 4.11 33.96 -36.28
C GLU A 20 3.89 34.48 -34.86
N GLU A 21 3.14 35.58 -34.72
CA GLU A 21 2.66 36.12 -33.45
C GLU A 21 1.80 35.13 -32.67
N ALA A 22 0.77 34.52 -33.30
CA ALA A 22 -0.09 33.58 -32.58
C ALA A 22 0.61 32.26 -32.22
N ALA A 23 1.55 31.79 -33.05
CA ALA A 23 2.34 30.61 -32.73
C ALA A 23 3.32 30.89 -31.57
N ALA A 24 3.88 32.10 -31.50
CA ALA A 24 4.74 32.53 -30.41
C ALA A 24 3.96 32.72 -29.10
N GLU A 25 2.76 33.30 -29.16
CA GLU A 25 1.89 33.50 -28.00
C GLU A 25 1.43 32.16 -27.40
N LEU A 26 0.91 31.26 -28.25
CA LEU A 26 0.49 29.92 -27.80
C LEU A 26 1.67 29.07 -27.31
N GLY A 27 2.84 29.23 -27.94
CA GLY A 27 4.07 28.57 -27.53
C GLY A 27 4.58 29.07 -26.17
N ALA A 28 4.45 30.37 -25.90
CA ALA A 28 4.83 30.95 -24.61
C ALA A 28 3.92 30.47 -23.46
N GLU A 29 2.62 30.35 -23.71
CA GLU A 29 1.66 29.80 -22.75
C GLU A 29 1.97 28.34 -22.41
N LEU A 30 2.13 27.49 -23.43
CA LEU A 30 2.50 26.08 -23.27
C LEU A 30 3.87 25.89 -22.59
N LEU A 31 4.86 26.73 -22.91
CA LEU A 31 6.18 26.67 -22.30
C LEU A 31 6.10 27.08 -20.83
N GLY A 32 5.32 28.10 -20.50
CA GLY A 32 5.04 28.52 -19.12
C GLY A 32 4.38 27.39 -18.31
N GLU A 33 3.31 26.79 -18.84
CA GLU A 33 2.63 25.66 -18.21
C GLU A 33 3.57 24.47 -18.02
N ALA A 34 4.32 24.08 -19.06
CA ALA A 34 5.26 22.97 -19.00
C ALA A 34 6.37 23.21 -17.96
N LEU A 35 6.83 24.45 -17.79
CA LEU A 35 7.86 24.80 -16.82
C LEU A 35 7.32 24.74 -15.39
N VAL A 36 6.10 25.26 -15.16
CA VAL A 36 5.42 25.16 -13.84
C VAL A 36 5.15 23.71 -13.48
N PHE A 37 4.60 22.92 -14.40
CA PHE A 37 4.39 21.48 -14.19
C PHE A 37 5.71 20.72 -14.03
N GLY A 38 6.74 21.08 -14.77
CA GLY A 38 8.07 20.48 -14.68
C GLY A 38 8.68 20.70 -13.29
N VAL A 39 8.72 21.95 -12.81
CA VAL A 39 9.26 22.29 -11.49
C VAL A 39 8.40 21.70 -10.38
N GLY A 40 7.08 21.83 -10.45
CA GLY A 40 6.16 21.28 -9.46
C GLY A 40 6.22 19.75 -9.39
N GLY A 41 6.21 19.09 -10.55
CA GLY A 41 6.34 17.65 -10.68
C GLY A 41 7.70 17.13 -10.21
N LEU A 42 8.78 17.85 -10.52
CA LEU A 42 10.12 17.51 -10.05
C LEU A 42 10.23 17.64 -8.53
N CYS A 43 9.69 18.71 -7.92
CA CYS A 43 9.66 18.87 -6.46
C CYS A 43 8.91 17.71 -5.78
N LEU A 44 7.73 17.35 -6.29
CA LEU A 44 6.95 16.22 -5.79
C LEU A 44 7.71 14.89 -5.94
N TYR A 45 8.35 14.68 -7.09
CA TYR A 45 9.12 13.46 -7.36
C TYR A 45 10.32 13.32 -6.43
N LEU A 46 11.06 14.41 -6.19
CA LEU A 46 12.20 14.41 -5.27
C LEU A 46 11.76 14.16 -3.82
N GLU A 47 10.66 14.77 -3.37
CA GLU A 47 10.11 14.47 -2.05
C GLU A 47 9.63 13.02 -1.95
N TYR A 48 9.03 12.47 -3.02
CA TYR A 48 8.66 11.06 -3.08
C TYR A 48 9.87 10.13 -2.97
N LEU A 49 10.97 10.40 -3.69
CA LEU A 49 12.22 9.64 -3.57
C LEU A 49 12.78 9.72 -2.14
N ARG A 50 12.74 10.92 -1.55
CA ARG A 50 13.20 11.15 -0.18
C ARG A 50 12.36 10.37 0.83
N GLN A 51 11.04 10.38 0.66
CA GLN A 51 10.09 9.67 1.52
C GLN A 51 10.17 8.15 1.32
N ALA A 52 10.36 7.65 0.10
CA ALA A 52 10.51 6.23 -0.17
C ALA A 52 11.71 5.62 0.58
N GLY A 53 12.81 6.37 0.71
CA GLY A 53 13.95 5.97 1.55
C GLY A 53 13.64 5.95 3.05
N GLN A 54 12.75 6.85 3.52
CA GLN A 54 12.32 6.87 4.92
C GLN A 54 11.26 5.83 5.24
N SER A 55 10.38 5.48 4.29
CA SER A 55 9.35 4.45 4.48
C SER A 55 9.96 3.10 4.81
N ARG A 56 11.08 2.74 4.16
CA ARG A 56 11.82 1.51 4.50
C ARG A 56 12.30 1.49 5.95
N ARG A 57 12.82 2.62 6.44
CA ARG A 57 13.25 2.75 7.84
C ARG A 57 12.07 2.69 8.82
N ARG A 58 10.90 3.24 8.43
CA ARG A 58 9.68 3.16 9.24
C ARG A 58 9.14 1.73 9.31
N GLU A 59 9.18 1.00 8.20
CA GLU A 59 8.82 -0.43 8.17
C GLU A 59 9.75 -1.25 9.05
N GLU A 60 11.07 -1.05 8.94
CA GLU A 60 12.05 -1.71 9.81
C GLU A 60 11.80 -1.41 11.31
N GLN A 61 11.50 -0.15 11.65
CA GLN A 61 11.16 0.24 13.03
C GLN A 61 9.86 -0.38 13.53
N LEU A 62 8.83 -0.46 12.67
CA LEU A 62 7.57 -1.12 12.98
C LEU A 62 7.77 -2.61 13.20
N GLU A 63 8.55 -3.26 12.35
CA GLU A 63 8.85 -4.69 12.46
C GLU A 63 9.66 -4.99 13.73
N GLN A 64 10.65 -4.16 14.06
CA GLN A 64 11.39 -4.23 15.32
C GLN A 64 10.45 -4.08 16.52
N THR A 65 9.60 -3.06 16.53
CA THR A 65 8.63 -2.84 17.62
C THR A 65 7.69 -4.03 17.78
N LEU A 66 7.18 -4.59 16.67
CA LEU A 66 6.34 -5.79 16.71
C LEU A 66 7.10 -7.01 17.25
N SER A 67 8.36 -7.18 16.88
CA SER A 67 9.19 -8.26 17.39
C SER A 67 9.41 -8.15 18.90
N GLU A 68 9.70 -6.96 19.41
CA GLU A 68 9.89 -6.69 20.84
C GLU A 68 8.61 -6.97 21.62
N LEU A 69 7.46 -6.53 21.10
CA LEU A 69 6.16 -6.79 21.72
C LEU A 69 5.83 -8.29 21.77
N ARG A 70 6.16 -9.05 20.72
CA ARG A 70 5.98 -10.51 20.72
C ARG A 70 6.85 -11.19 21.78
N THR A 71 8.13 -10.83 21.84
CA THR A 71 9.04 -11.37 22.87
C THR A 71 8.60 -10.98 24.28
N ALA A 72 8.09 -9.77 24.48
CA ALA A 72 7.53 -9.36 25.77
C ALA A 72 6.31 -10.21 26.15
N LEU A 73 5.40 -10.46 25.21
CA LEU A 73 4.23 -11.32 25.42
C LEU A 73 4.63 -12.77 25.74
N GLU A 74 5.59 -13.34 25.03
CA GLU A 74 6.11 -14.68 25.29
C GLU A 74 6.68 -14.78 26.70
N ARG A 75 7.53 -13.81 27.12
CA ARG A 75 8.06 -13.78 28.49
C ARG A 75 6.97 -13.65 29.55
N LEU A 76 5.97 -12.79 29.31
CA LEU A 76 4.82 -12.64 30.21
C LEU A 76 4.00 -13.94 30.31
N GLN A 77 3.87 -14.69 29.22
CA GLN A 77 3.22 -15.99 29.22
C GLN A 77 4.02 -17.03 30.01
N GLU A 78 5.34 -17.08 29.80
CA GLU A 78 6.24 -17.96 30.56
C GLU A 78 6.18 -17.66 32.06
N GLU A 79 6.23 -16.39 32.46
CA GLU A 79 6.11 -15.98 33.86
C GLU A 79 4.75 -16.38 34.46
N LEU A 80 3.66 -16.24 33.71
CA LEU A 80 2.33 -16.66 34.15
C LEU A 80 2.23 -18.18 34.32
N ASP A 81 2.81 -18.95 33.41
CA ASP A 81 2.82 -20.42 33.48
C ASP A 81 3.70 -20.91 34.63
N GLU A 82 4.83 -20.25 34.88
CA GLU A 82 5.69 -20.55 36.04
C GLU A 82 4.97 -20.26 37.37
N LEU A 83 4.28 -19.12 37.46
CA LEU A 83 3.48 -18.78 38.64
C LEU A 83 2.28 -19.72 38.83
N ARG A 84 1.64 -20.14 37.73
CA ARG A 84 0.54 -21.12 37.77
C ARG A 84 1.04 -22.50 38.19
N GLY A 85 2.20 -22.94 37.70
CA GLY A 85 2.86 -24.17 38.13
C GLY A 85 3.17 -24.13 39.62
N ARG A 86 3.82 -23.05 40.09
CA ARG A 86 4.14 -22.86 41.51
C ARG A 86 2.91 -22.81 42.42
N ARG A 87 1.78 -22.28 41.93
CA ARG A 87 0.50 -22.29 42.64
C ARG A 87 -0.17 -23.67 42.60
N GLY A 88 -0.06 -24.37 41.48
CA GLY A 88 -0.56 -25.75 41.31
C GLY A 88 0.15 -26.75 42.20
N ASP A 89 1.45 -26.55 42.44
CA ASP A 89 2.25 -27.38 43.35
C ASP A 89 1.92 -27.15 44.84
N GLY A 90 1.09 -26.14 45.16
CA GLY A 90 0.69 -25.78 46.52
C GLY A 90 -0.74 -26.18 46.93
N HIS A 91 -1.51 -26.90 46.10
CA HIS A 91 -2.90 -27.23 46.43
C HIS A 91 -3.33 -28.62 45.94
N GLY A 92 -3.11 -29.65 46.76
CA GLY A 92 -4.13 -30.69 46.90
C GLY A 92 -5.29 -30.10 47.71
N PRO A 93 -6.56 -30.31 47.31
CA PRO A 93 -7.24 -31.52 47.77
C PRO A 93 -8.29 -32.10 46.80
N GLY A 94 -8.65 -33.35 47.12
CA GLY A 94 -9.91 -34.05 46.89
C GLY A 94 -10.99 -33.43 45.99
N GLY A 95 -11.26 -34.14 44.90
CA GLY A 95 -12.48 -34.04 44.11
C GLY A 95 -12.77 -35.39 43.47
N ALA A 96 -12.98 -36.41 44.30
CA ALA A 96 -13.72 -37.60 43.86
C ALA A 96 -15.16 -37.17 43.57
N GLY A 97 -15.61 -37.44 42.34
CA GLY A 97 -16.93 -37.06 41.84
C GLY A 97 -17.21 -37.78 40.52
N ASP A 98 -17.35 -39.10 40.64
CA ASP A 98 -18.33 -39.96 40.00
C ASP A 98 -18.84 -39.72 38.56
N ALA A 99 -19.02 -40.87 37.92
CA ALA A 99 -20.11 -41.22 36.99
C ALA A 99 -19.99 -40.82 35.51
N GLN A 100 -19.43 -41.76 34.75
CA GLN A 100 -20.14 -42.58 33.76
C GLN A 100 -21.50 -42.06 33.20
N GLY A 101 -21.56 -41.98 31.87
CA GLY A 101 -22.77 -41.86 31.05
C GLY A 101 -22.57 -40.81 29.95
N GLY A 102 -22.76 -41.04 28.66
CA GLY A 102 -23.25 -42.16 27.88
C GLY A 102 -23.09 -41.77 26.40
N ALA A 103 -23.10 -42.77 25.53
CA ALA A 103 -23.11 -42.59 24.09
C ALA A 103 -24.29 -41.71 23.63
N GLY A 104 -24.08 -40.89 22.60
CA GLY A 104 -25.16 -40.11 21.98
C GLY A 104 -24.68 -39.16 20.90
N ASP A 105 -24.52 -39.72 19.69
CA ASP A 105 -24.98 -39.17 18.41
C ASP A 105 -24.69 -37.70 18.03
N ALA A 106 -23.92 -37.52 16.96
CA ALA A 106 -24.05 -36.37 16.07
C ALA A 106 -25.40 -36.47 15.32
N PRO A 107 -26.09 -35.37 14.97
CA PRO A 107 -25.75 -34.69 13.70
C PRO A 107 -25.98 -33.17 13.65
N VAL A 108 -25.15 -32.53 12.79
CA VAL A 108 -25.45 -31.45 11.83
C VAL A 108 -26.29 -30.24 12.31
N THR A 109 -25.67 -29.06 12.28
CA THR A 109 -26.33 -27.77 11.97
C THR A 109 -25.27 -26.91 11.27
N SER A 110 -25.25 -26.89 9.93
CA SER A 110 -25.86 -25.85 9.09
C SER A 110 -25.43 -24.45 9.51
N THR A 111 -24.53 -23.79 8.78
CA THR A 111 -24.50 -22.32 8.58
C THR A 111 -23.49 -21.95 7.47
N HIS A 112 -24.02 -21.33 6.41
CA HIS A 112 -23.44 -20.45 5.38
C HIS A 112 -22.29 -20.91 4.47
#